data_AF-A0A023JMY7-F1
#
_entry.id   AF-A0A023JMY7-F1
#
_cell.length_a   1.000
_cell.length_b   1.000
_cell.length_c   1.000
_cell.angle_alpha   90.00
_cell.angle_beta   90.00
_cell.angle_gamma   90.00
#
_symmetry.space_group_name_H-M   'P 1'
#
loop_
_entity.id
_entity.type
_entity.pdbx_description
1 polymer ?
#
loop_
_entity_poly.entity_id
_entity_poly.type
_entity_poly.pdbx_seq_one_letter_code
_entity_poly.pdbx_strand_id
1 'polypeptide(L)'
;MQRNCFSLRPFLRGVGELGAFCKPVRQFRNSTALKYAAAAAPKTRPGKVPPKMVKLRKQFQADNDLPIFLKGGGMDNILYRLTWVLCFLGIGGDVWLWLGYIIA
;
A
#
# COMPACT_ATOMS: atom_id res chain seq x y z
N MET A 1 -28.73 24.13 5.97
CA MET A 1 -28.18 25.40 6.51
C MET A 1 -27.08 25.02 7.51
N GLN A 2 -25.82 25.00 7.06
CA GLN A 2 -24.86 26.11 7.24
C GLN A 2 -24.15 26.02 8.62
N ARG A 3 -22.98 25.37 8.70
CA ARG A 3 -21.59 25.88 8.56
C ARG A 3 -20.93 26.19 9.91
N ASN A 4 -19.83 25.45 10.15
CA ASN A 4 -18.51 25.97 10.52
C ASN A 4 -18.29 26.47 11.96
N CYS A 5 -17.30 25.89 12.64
CA CYS A 5 -16.36 26.70 13.43
C CYS A 5 -15.03 25.96 13.58
N PHE A 6 -14.15 26.17 12.61
CA PHE A 6 -12.71 26.06 12.80
C PHE A 6 -12.30 26.83 14.06
N SER A 7 -11.79 26.12 15.07
CA SER A 7 -11.07 26.73 16.19
C SER A 7 -9.66 26.15 16.24
N LEU A 8 -8.77 26.83 15.51
CA LEU A 8 -7.38 27.16 15.88
C LEU A 8 -6.84 26.46 17.14
N ARG A 9 -6.33 25.23 17.02
CA ARG A 9 -5.44 24.61 18.01
C ARG A 9 -3.97 24.37 17.59
N PRO A 10 -3.40 24.93 16.49
CA PRO A 10 -1.97 24.73 16.22
C PRO A 10 -1.04 25.80 16.81
N PHE A 11 -1.50 26.73 17.67
CA PHE A 11 -0.70 27.92 17.99
C PHE A 11 0.07 27.93 19.32
N LEU A 12 -0.01 26.91 20.18
CA LEU A 12 0.66 26.95 21.50
C LEU A 12 1.23 25.60 21.95
N ARG A 13 2.20 25.04 21.23
CA ARG A 13 3.10 24.05 21.83
C ARG A 13 4.48 23.98 21.15
N GLY A 14 5.06 25.13 20.90
CA GLY A 14 6.51 25.27 20.76
C GLY A 14 7.00 26.12 21.92
N VAL A 15 7.71 25.51 22.87
CA VAL A 15 8.75 26.04 23.80
C VAL A 15 9.00 24.93 24.84
N GLY A 16 10.25 24.49 24.97
CA GLY A 16 10.69 23.44 25.91
C GLY A 16 11.33 22.28 25.16
N GLU A 17 12.57 22.44 24.69
CA GLU A 17 13.80 22.09 25.42
C GLU A 17 14.29 20.67 25.07
N LEU A 18 15.58 20.62 24.75
CA LEU A 18 16.41 19.48 24.41
C LEU A 18 16.09 18.20 25.22
N GLY A 19 15.65 17.16 24.53
CA GLY A 19 15.48 15.83 25.10
C GLY A 19 15.78 14.76 24.05
N ALA A 20 17.03 14.29 24.04
CA ALA A 20 17.39 13.03 23.43
C ALA A 20 16.50 11.94 24.04
N PHE A 21 15.51 11.46 23.30
CA PHE A 21 14.77 10.28 23.68
C PHE A 21 14.50 9.46 22.44
N CYS A 22 15.29 8.39 22.30
CA CYS A 22 14.94 7.19 21.55
C CYS A 22 13.42 6.98 21.66
N LYS A 23 12.72 6.90 20.54
CA LYS A 23 11.34 6.39 20.56
C LYS A 23 11.41 5.02 21.22
N PRO A 24 10.79 4.79 22.39
CA PRO A 24 10.82 3.47 22.97
C PRO A 24 10.07 2.57 22.00
N VAL A 25 10.69 1.43 21.66
CA VAL A 25 10.02 0.23 21.16
C VAL A 25 8.72 0.13 21.94
N ARG A 26 7.59 0.32 21.24
CA ARG A 26 6.26 0.14 21.82
C ARG A 26 6.17 -1.35 22.15
N GLN A 27 6.69 -1.72 23.30
CA GLN A 27 6.58 -3.05 23.86
C GLN A 27 5.09 -3.32 23.92
N PHE A 28 4.65 -4.26 23.09
CA PHE A 28 3.29 -4.76 23.08
C PHE A 28 3.11 -5.52 24.40
N ARG A 29 2.87 -4.77 25.47
CA ARG A 29 2.58 -5.33 26.78
C ARG A 29 1.27 -6.08 26.61
N ASN A 30 1.30 -7.39 26.82
CA ASN A 30 0.14 -8.27 26.84
C ASN A 30 -0.77 -7.91 28.02
N SER A 31 -1.36 -6.71 28.01
CA SER A 31 -2.24 -6.24 29.08
C SER A 31 -3.59 -6.92 28.92
N THR A 32 -4.02 -7.60 29.99
CA THR A 32 -5.35 -8.17 30.12
C THR A 32 -6.43 -7.12 29.87
N ALA A 33 -6.19 -5.87 30.28
CA ALA A 33 -7.07 -4.73 29.99
C ALA A 33 -7.32 -4.52 28.49
N LEU A 34 -6.30 -4.65 27.62
CA LEU A 34 -6.48 -4.53 26.17
C LEU A 34 -7.26 -5.72 25.60
N LYS A 35 -7.07 -6.93 26.14
CA LYS A 35 -7.87 -8.12 25.76
C LYS A 35 -9.34 -7.95 26.15
N TYR A 36 -9.62 -7.44 27.35
CA TYR A 36 -10.98 -7.14 27.79
C TYR A 36 -11.61 -5.98 26.99
N ALA A 37 -10.85 -4.93 26.66
CA ALA A 37 -11.33 -3.84 25.81
C ALA A 37 -11.59 -4.29 24.37
N ALA A 38 -10.77 -5.17 23.80
CA ALA A 38 -11.00 -5.79 22.51
C ALA A 38 -12.20 -6.76 22.53
N ALA A 39 -12.42 -7.47 23.64
CA ALA A 39 -13.61 -8.31 23.84
C ALA A 39 -14.90 -7.50 24.02
N ALA A 40 -14.79 -6.30 24.61
CA ALA A 40 -15.89 -5.35 24.78
C ALA A 40 -16.12 -4.43 23.58
N ALA A 41 -15.22 -4.45 22.58
CA ALA A 41 -15.40 -3.68 21.36
C ALA A 41 -16.67 -4.18 20.64
N PRO A 42 -17.58 -3.27 20.21
CA PRO A 42 -18.76 -3.67 19.47
C PRO A 42 -18.29 -4.42 18.22
N LYS A 43 -18.70 -5.70 18.08
CA LYS A 43 -18.41 -6.49 16.88
C LYS A 43 -18.98 -5.72 15.70
N THR A 44 -18.13 -4.99 14.98
CA THR A 44 -18.49 -4.36 13.72
C THR A 44 -18.89 -5.50 12.81
N ARG A 45 -20.20 -5.71 12.64
CA ARG A 45 -20.72 -6.69 11.70
C ARG A 45 -20.15 -6.28 10.35
N PRO A 46 -19.36 -7.11 9.66
CA PRO A 46 -18.86 -6.75 8.35
C PRO A 46 -20.10 -6.43 7.51
N GLY A 47 -20.18 -5.19 7.02
CA GLY A 47 -21.24 -4.77 6.12
C GLY A 47 -21.34 -5.77 4.97
N LYS A 48 -22.55 -5.96 4.44
CA LYS A 48 -22.80 -6.94 3.39
C LYS A 48 -21.90 -6.64 2.19
N VAL A 49 -20.83 -7.41 2.04
CA VAL A 49 -19.86 -7.21 0.97
C VAL A 49 -20.49 -7.62 -0.36
N PRO A 50 -20.37 -6.80 -1.41
CA PRO A 50 -20.95 -7.13 -2.70
C PRO A 50 -20.37 -8.44 -3.23
N PRO A 51 -21.18 -9.29 -3.89
CA PRO A 51 -20.76 -10.62 -4.31
C PRO A 51 -19.55 -10.60 -5.27
N LYS A 52 -19.40 -9.52 -6.06
CA LYS A 52 -18.24 -9.31 -6.93
C LYS A 52 -16.94 -9.18 -6.14
N MET A 53 -16.96 -8.46 -5.02
CA MET A 53 -15.78 -8.25 -4.18
C MET A 53 -15.38 -9.51 -3.42
N VAL A 54 -16.35 -10.36 -3.05
CA VAL A 54 -16.06 -11.68 -2.45
C VAL A 54 -15.31 -12.57 -3.44
N LYS A 55 -15.72 -12.57 -4.72
CA LYS A 55 -15.02 -13.33 -5.77
C LYS A 55 -13.59 -12.83 -5.98
N LEU A 56 -13.40 -11.52 -6.11
CA LEU A 56 -12.06 -10.92 -6.25
C LEU A 56 -11.18 -11.22 -5.04
N ARG A 57 -11.73 -11.08 -3.82
CA ARG A 57 -11.00 -11.38 -2.59
C ARG A 57 -10.52 -12.83 -2.58
N LYS A 58 -11.38 -13.79 -2.93
CA LYS A 58 -10.99 -15.20 -3.03
C LYS A 58 -9.90 -15.43 -4.07
N GLN A 59 -9.98 -14.79 -5.24
CA GLN A 59 -8.97 -14.91 -6.29
C GLN A 59 -7.60 -14.38 -5.85
N PHE A 60 -7.55 -13.19 -5.26
CA PHE A 60 -6.29 -12.56 -4.84
C PHE A 60 -5.73 -13.08 -3.51
N GLN A 61 -6.57 -13.69 -2.66
CA GLN A 61 -6.15 -14.34 -1.41
C GLN A 61 -5.92 -15.85 -1.55
N ALA A 62 -6.17 -16.45 -2.71
CA ALA A 62 -5.84 -17.86 -2.92
C ALA A 62 -4.34 -18.08 -2.77
N ASP A 63 -3.93 -19.11 -2.04
CA ASP A 63 -2.54 -19.49 -1.82
C ASP A 63 -1.99 -20.19 -3.07
N ASN A 64 -1.89 -19.43 -4.15
CA ASN A 64 -1.13 -19.77 -5.34
C ASN A 64 0.15 -18.97 -5.20
N ASP A 65 1.32 -19.60 -5.22
CA ASP A 65 2.66 -18.98 -5.08
C ASP A 65 3.03 -17.96 -6.20
N LEU A 66 2.02 -17.41 -6.86
CA LEU A 66 2.08 -16.39 -7.88
C LEU A 66 2.19 -15.00 -7.25
N PRO A 67 3.07 -14.14 -7.79
CA PRO A 67 3.16 -12.76 -7.35
C PRO A 67 1.89 -11.99 -7.72
N ILE A 68 1.62 -10.90 -6.99
CA ILE A 68 0.35 -10.16 -7.10
C ILE A 68 0.04 -9.63 -8.51
N PHE A 69 1.08 -9.31 -9.29
CA PHE A 69 0.95 -8.79 -10.66
C PHE A 69 0.67 -9.85 -11.73
N LEU A 70 0.70 -11.16 -11.40
CA LEU A 70 0.27 -12.24 -12.30
C LEU A 70 -1.00 -12.94 -11.81
N LYS A 71 -1.55 -12.49 -10.68
CA LYS A 71 -2.65 -13.17 -9.96
C LYS A 71 -4.04 -12.83 -10.51
N GLY A 72 -4.17 -11.79 -11.33
CA GLY A 72 -5.41 -11.42 -12.02
C GLY A 72 -5.73 -12.33 -13.22
N GLY A 73 -4.74 -13.08 -13.74
CA GLY A 73 -4.96 -14.20 -14.67
C GLY A 73 -4.06 -14.17 -15.90
N GLY A 74 -4.52 -14.81 -16.99
CA GLY A 74 -3.74 -14.94 -18.23
C GLY A 74 -3.47 -13.60 -18.94
N MET A 75 -4.38 -12.63 -18.83
CA MET A 75 -4.21 -11.29 -19.41
C MET A 75 -3.00 -10.57 -18.81
N ASP A 76 -2.79 -10.70 -17.50
CA ASP A 76 -1.66 -10.08 -16.81
C ASP A 76 -0.31 -10.60 -17.32
N ASN A 77 -0.24 -11.90 -17.63
CA ASN A 77 0.96 -12.51 -18.22
C ASN A 77 1.26 -11.97 -19.61
N ILE A 78 0.24 -11.79 -20.46
CA ILE A 78 0.40 -11.22 -21.81
C ILE A 78 0.87 -9.78 -21.69
N LEU A 79 0.20 -8.99 -20.84
CA LEU A 79 0.54 -7.59 -20.63
C LEU A 79 1.99 -7.44 -20.12
N TYR A 80 2.38 -8.24 -19.13
CA TYR A 80 3.74 -8.25 -18.59
C TYR A 80 4.79 -8.57 -19.67
N ARG A 81 4.54 -9.59 -20.50
CA ARG A 81 5.47 -9.99 -21.57
C ARG A 81 5.59 -8.89 -22.63
N LEU A 82 4.48 -8.28 -23.03
CA LEU A 82 4.50 -7.18 -24.00
C LEU A 82 5.26 -5.96 -23.46
N THR A 83 5.09 -5.61 -22.18
CA THR A 83 5.85 -4.53 -21.55
C THR A 83 7.34 -4.82 -21.59
N TRP A 84 7.77 -6.03 -21.23
CA TRP A 84 9.18 -6.42 -21.31
C TRP A 84 9.74 -6.33 -22.72
N VAL A 85 9.01 -6.83 -23.71
CA VAL A 85 9.41 -6.76 -25.13
C VAL A 85 9.60 -5.32 -25.55
N LEU A 86 8.65 -4.43 -25.22
CA LEU A 86 8.73 -3.03 -25.61
C LEU A 86 9.87 -2.30 -24.91
N CYS A 87 10.08 -2.56 -23.61
CA CYS A 87 11.20 -1.97 -22.86
C CYS A 87 12.55 -2.39 -23.43
N PHE A 88 12.75 -3.69 -23.72
CA PHE A 88 14.00 -4.16 -24.32
C PHE A 88 14.20 -3.63 -25.73
N LEU A 89 13.14 -3.55 -26.53
CA LEU A 89 13.20 -2.99 -27.87
C LEU A 89 13.59 -1.50 -27.83
N GLY A 90 12.99 -0.73 -26.92
CA GLY A 90 13.30 0.69 -26.71
C GLY A 90 14.76 0.87 -26.28
N ILE A 91 15.20 0.17 -25.24
CA ILE A 91 16.59 0.24 -24.75
C ILE A 91 17.58 -0.19 -25.84
N GLY A 92 17.29 -1.26 -26.56
CA GLY A 92 18.14 -1.73 -27.66
C GLY A 92 18.23 -0.71 -28.79
N GLY A 93 17.11 -0.09 -29.16
CA GLY A 93 17.05 1.00 -30.13
C GLY A 93 17.84 2.22 -29.69
N ASP A 94 17.69 2.64 -28.44
CA ASP A 94 18.42 3.79 -27.87
C ASP A 94 19.93 3.55 -27.90
N VAL A 95 20.39 2.37 -27.46
CA VAL A 95 21.81 2.01 -27.50
C VAL A 95 22.33 1.98 -28.94
N TRP A 96 21.55 1.43 -29.88
CA TRP A 96 21.92 1.38 -31.29
C TRP A 96 22.07 2.78 -31.90
N LEU A 97 21.10 3.67 -31.65
CA LEU A 97 21.16 5.04 -32.14
C LEU A 97 22.31 5.83 -31.50
N TRP A 98 22.55 5.62 -30.20
CA TRP A 98 23.65 6.28 -29.49
C TRP A 98 25.02 5.85 -30.01
N LEU A 99 25.22 4.55 -30.27
CA LEU A 99 26.43 4.04 -30.91
C LEU A 99 26.62 4.60 -32.32
N GLY A 100 25.54 4.66 -33.11
CA GLY A 100 25.58 5.27 -34.44
C GLY A 100 25.98 6.74 -34.41
N TYR A 101 25.50 7.50 -33.41
CA TYR A 101 25.86 8.90 -33.22
C TYR A 101 27.33 9.11 -32.82
N ILE A 102 27.93 8.17 -32.08
CA ILE A 102 29.34 8.28 -31.65
C ILE A 102 30.32 7.92 -32.78
N ILE A 103 29.92 7.03 -33.68
CA ILE A 103 30.77 6.54 -34.77
C ILE A 103 30.70 7.45 -36.00
N ALA A 104 29.60 8.18 -36.20
CA ALA A 104 29.39 9.13 -37.30
C ALA A 104 29.98 10.52 -36.99
#